data_AF-A0A2D0KK23-F1
#
_entry.id   AF-A0A2D0KK23-F1
#
_cell.length_a   1.000
_cell.length_b   1.000
_cell.length_c   1.000
_cell.angle_alpha   90.00
_cell.angle_beta   90.00
_cell.angle_gamma   90.00
#
_symmetry.space_group_name_H-M   'P 1'
#
loop_
_entity.id
_entity.type
_entity.pdbx_description
1 polymer ?
#
loop_
_entity_poly.entity_id
_entity_poly.type
_entity_poly.pdbx_seq_one_letter_code
_entity_poly.pdbx_strand_id
1 'polypeptide(L)'
;MRDNTLQAIFAHAKSEYPNECCGVIAQKSRVEKYFPCKNLALNPTEQFHLAPLDYAKASEWGTITGIVHSHPDATTQPSELDAAQCDTTELPWHIVSWPEGDFRTIYPRGELPLVGRPFVLGMVGIGKTEL
;
A
#
# COMPACT_ATOMS: atom_id res chain seq x y z
N MET A 1 -11.77 7.03 4.49
CA MET A 1 -12.12 5.74 3.85
C MET A 1 -13.56 5.42 4.18
N ARG A 2 -14.35 4.87 3.25
CA ARG A 2 -15.73 4.45 3.53
C ARG A 2 -15.77 3.11 4.26
N ASP A 3 -16.79 2.88 5.07
CA ASP A 3 -16.95 1.64 5.85
C ASP A 3 -16.94 0.38 4.95
N ASN A 4 -17.65 0.42 3.82
CA ASN A 4 -17.67 -0.69 2.86
C ASN A 4 -16.29 -0.99 2.25
N THR A 5 -15.47 0.04 2.06
CA THR A 5 -14.10 -0.09 1.56
C THR A 5 -13.24 -0.78 2.62
N LEU A 6 -13.34 -0.34 3.87
CA LEU A 6 -12.60 -0.92 4.99
C LEU A 6 -12.98 -2.39 5.22
N GLN A 7 -14.27 -2.72 5.15
CA GLN A 7 -14.75 -4.11 5.26
C GLN A 7 -14.21 -5.00 4.12
N ALA A 8 -14.18 -4.49 2.89
CA ALA A 8 -13.61 -5.22 1.75
C ALA A 8 -12.11 -5.48 1.91
N ILE A 9 -11.37 -4.53 2.50
CA ILE A 9 -9.95 -4.68 2.81
C ILE A 9 -9.75 -5.77 3.86
N PHE A 10 -10.46 -5.74 4.99
CA PHE A 10 -10.33 -6.78 6.02
C PHE A 10 -10.78 -8.16 5.53
N ALA A 11 -11.81 -8.23 4.68
CA ALA A 11 -12.21 -9.48 4.05
C ALA A 11 -11.10 -10.06 3.17
N HIS A 12 -10.36 -9.21 2.46
CA HIS A 12 -9.21 -9.61 1.64
C HIS A 12 -8.01 -10.03 2.51
N ALA A 13 -7.69 -9.28 3.56
CA ALA A 13 -6.64 -9.65 4.52
C ALA A 13 -6.91 -11.02 5.14
N LYS A 14 -8.17 -11.29 5.52
CA LYS A 14 -8.60 -12.59 6.01
C LYS A 14 -8.45 -13.72 4.98
N SER A 15 -8.73 -13.47 3.70
CA SER A 15 -8.66 -14.51 2.68
C SER A 15 -7.24 -14.85 2.26
N GLU A 16 -6.32 -13.89 2.36
CA GLU A 16 -4.91 -14.08 2.00
C GLU A 16 -4.07 -14.64 3.16
N TYR A 17 -4.52 -14.47 4.41
CA TYR A 17 -3.81 -14.98 5.60
C TYR A 17 -3.38 -16.45 5.42
N PRO A 18 -2.09 -16.80 5.66
CA PRO A 18 -1.06 -16.01 6.35
C PRO A 18 -0.24 -15.06 5.46
N ASN A 19 -0.56 -14.93 4.17
CA ASN A 19 0.14 -14.00 3.29
C ASN A 19 -0.34 -12.55 3.53
N GLU A 20 0.54 -11.59 3.24
CA GLU A 20 0.15 -10.21 3.07
C GLU A 20 -0.78 -10.06 1.87
N CYS A 21 -1.98 -9.55 2.11
CA CYS A 21 -2.83 -9.04 1.04
C CYS A 21 -2.27 -7.70 0.55
N CYS A 22 -2.51 -7.37 -0.72
CA CYS A 22 -2.20 -6.06 -1.26
C CYS A 22 -3.31 -5.58 -2.20
N GLY A 23 -3.46 -4.27 -2.38
CA GLY A 23 -4.50 -3.72 -3.23
C GLY A 23 -4.40 -2.23 -3.39
N VAL A 24 -5.32 -1.66 -4.17
CA VAL A 24 -5.40 -0.22 -4.39
C VAL A 24 -6.82 0.29 -4.19
N ILE A 25 -6.92 1.55 -3.79
CA ILE A 25 -8.18 2.29 -3.75
C ILE A 25 -8.17 3.23 -4.94
N ALA A 26 -9.25 3.21 -5.71
CA ALA A 26 -9.46 4.13 -6.81
C ALA A 26 -10.74 4.95 -6.60
N GLN A 27 -10.74 6.15 -7.15
CA GLN A 27 -11.85 7.08 -7.15
C GLN A 27 -12.32 7.35 -8.58
N LYS A 28 -13.62 7.18 -8.83
CA LYS A 28 -14.29 7.61 -10.06
C LYS A 28 -15.46 8.52 -9.72
N SER A 29 -15.33 9.81 -10.03
CA SER A 29 -16.31 10.83 -9.65
C SER A 29 -16.57 10.83 -8.14
N ARG A 30 -17.75 10.41 -7.68
CA ARG A 30 -18.10 10.29 -6.25
C ARG A 30 -18.05 8.84 -5.73
N VAL A 31 -17.51 7.90 -6.49
CA VAL A 31 -17.43 6.48 -6.11
C VAL A 31 -15.99 6.11 -5.75
N GLU A 32 -15.79 5.73 -4.49
CA GLU A 32 -14.57 5.08 -4.00
C GLU A 32 -14.73 3.57 -4.16
N LYS A 33 -13.70 2.86 -4.60
CA LYS A 33 -13.71 1.40 -4.72
C LYS A 33 -12.33 0.82 -4.37
N TYR A 34 -12.34 -0.23 -3.56
CA TYR A 34 -11.19 -1.08 -3.32
C TYR A 34 -11.03 -2.14 -4.42
N PHE A 35 -9.80 -2.34 -4.87
CA PHE A 35 -9.39 -3.37 -5.81
C PHE A 35 -8.37 -4.27 -5.12
N PRO A 36 -8.73 -5.51 -4.71
CA PRO A 36 -7.75 -6.48 -4.26
C PRO A 36 -6.81 -6.82 -5.43
N CYS A 37 -5.51 -6.88 -5.15
CA CYS A 37 -4.47 -7.21 -6.12
C CYS A 37 -3.72 -8.47 -5.68
N LYS A 38 -3.18 -9.20 -6.65
CA LYS A 38 -2.32 -10.34 -6.34
C LYS A 38 -0.98 -9.87 -5.76
N ASN A 39 -0.55 -10.53 -4.69
CA ASN A 39 0.81 -10.44 -4.18
C ASN A 39 1.74 -11.37 -4.99
N LEU A 40 2.76 -10.80 -5.63
CA LEU A 40 3.75 -11.50 -6.45
C LEU A 40 5.11 -11.65 -5.74
N ALA A 41 5.19 -11.36 -4.45
CA ALA A 41 6.44 -11.51 -3.69
C ALA A 41 6.87 -12.98 -3.62
N LEU A 42 8.19 -13.20 -3.58
CA LEU A 42 8.75 -14.54 -3.38
C LEU A 42 8.48 -15.07 -1.96
N ASN A 43 8.41 -14.16 -0.98
CA ASN A 43 8.02 -14.46 0.39
C ASN A 43 6.77 -13.66 0.77
N PRO A 44 5.57 -14.12 0.36
CA PRO A 44 4.34 -13.35 0.49
C PRO A 44 3.84 -13.20 1.93
N THR A 45 4.40 -13.91 2.90
CA THR A 45 4.05 -13.75 4.33
C THR A 45 4.73 -12.56 5.01
N GLU A 46 5.75 -11.97 4.39
CA GLU A 46 6.57 -10.90 4.98
C GLU A 46 6.68 -9.65 4.07
N GLN A 47 6.26 -9.78 2.81
CA GLN A 47 6.42 -8.74 1.79
C GLN A 47 5.29 -8.85 0.78
N PHE A 48 5.03 -7.75 0.07
CA PHE A 48 4.18 -7.77 -1.10
C PHE A 48 4.81 -7.12 -2.33
N HIS A 49 4.53 -7.70 -3.50
CA HIS A 49 4.75 -7.07 -4.79
C HIS A 49 3.42 -6.99 -5.53
N LEU A 50 2.92 -5.77 -5.71
CA LEU A 50 1.62 -5.55 -6.30
C LEU A 50 1.63 -5.91 -7.80
N ALA A 51 0.70 -6.78 -8.21
CA ALA A 51 0.61 -7.20 -9.62
C ALA A 51 0.34 -6.02 -10.57
N PRO A 52 1.24 -5.72 -11.53
CA PRO A 52 1.10 -4.54 -12.38
C PRO A 52 -0.20 -4.50 -13.20
N LEU A 53 -0.67 -5.67 -13.63
CA LEU A 53 -1.94 -5.79 -14.35
C LEU A 53 -3.16 -5.44 -13.49
N ASP A 54 -3.13 -5.71 -12.18
CA ASP A 54 -4.25 -5.37 -11.31
C ASP A 54 -4.24 -3.87 -10.97
N TYR A 55 -3.05 -3.27 -10.81
CA TYR A 55 -2.89 -1.82 -10.74
C TYR A 55 -3.44 -1.13 -11.99
N ALA A 56 -3.07 -1.61 -13.18
CA ALA A 56 -3.50 -1.05 -14.45
C ALA A 56 -5.03 -1.09 -14.59
N LYS A 57 -5.69 -2.21 -14.27
CA LYS A 57 -7.16 -2.32 -14.28
C LYS A 57 -7.84 -1.31 -13.35
N ALA A 58 -7.28 -1.10 -12.16
CA ALA A 58 -7.82 -0.13 -11.21
C ALA A 58 -7.65 1.32 -11.72
N SER A 59 -6.49 1.61 -12.33
CA SER A 59 -6.18 2.92 -12.94
C SER A 59 -7.06 3.23 -14.16
N GLU A 60 -7.34 2.22 -14.98
CA GLU A 60 -8.30 2.32 -16.10
C GLU A 60 -9.73 2.59 -15.60
N TRP A 61 -10.09 2.07 -14.43
CA TRP A 61 -11.41 2.29 -13.84
C TRP A 61 -11.56 3.73 -13.30
N GLY A 62 -10.54 4.25 -12.62
CA GLY A 62 -10.53 5.58 -12.00
C GLY A 62 -9.17 5.98 -11.44
N THR A 63 -9.06 7.18 -10.85
CA THR A 63 -7.81 7.69 -10.29
C THR A 63 -7.42 6.90 -9.04
N ILE A 64 -6.22 6.34 -9.01
CA ILE A 64 -5.69 5.69 -7.80
C ILE A 64 -5.47 6.75 -6.72
N THR A 65 -6.01 6.51 -5.52
CA THR A 65 -5.95 7.43 -4.38
C THR A 65 -5.27 6.84 -3.15
N GLY A 66 -4.89 5.56 -3.19
CA GLY A 66 -4.16 4.93 -2.08
C GLY A 66 -3.77 3.49 -2.38
N ILE A 67 -2.74 3.03 -1.67
CA ILE A 67 -2.26 1.65 -1.68
C ILE A 67 -2.63 1.00 -0.34
N VAL A 68 -2.94 -0.28 -0.37
CA VAL A 68 -3.36 -1.05 0.81
C VAL A 68 -2.50 -2.31 0.92
N HIS A 69 -2.05 -2.64 2.12
CA HIS A 69 -1.52 -3.96 2.44
C HIS A 69 -1.88 -4.38 3.86
N SER A 70 -1.66 -5.65 4.19
CA SER A 70 -1.88 -6.18 5.54
C SER A 70 -0.60 -6.65 6.20
N HIS A 71 -0.49 -6.49 7.51
CA HIS A 71 0.49 -7.15 8.36
C HIS A 71 -0.15 -8.38 9.05
N PRO A 72 0.24 -9.61 8.68
CA PRO A 72 -0.18 -10.84 9.36
C PRO A 72 0.49 -10.93 10.73
N ASP A 73 -0.28 -11.24 11.77
CA ASP A 73 0.20 -11.49 13.14
C ASP A 73 1.04 -10.34 13.76
N ALA A 74 0.92 -9.14 13.21
CA ALA A 74 1.67 -7.95 13.63
C ALA A 74 0.80 -6.68 13.60
N THR A 75 1.24 -5.66 14.33
CA THR A 75 0.51 -4.38 14.43
C THR A 75 0.55 -3.59 13.11
N THR A 76 -0.27 -2.54 13.01
CA THR A 76 -0.27 -1.62 11.87
C THR A 76 0.89 -0.61 11.86
N GLN A 77 1.90 -0.78 12.70
CA GLN A 77 3.09 0.07 12.69
C GLN A 77 3.86 -0.11 11.36
N PRO A 78 4.06 0.94 10.56
CA PRO A 78 4.80 0.83 9.31
C PRO A 78 6.26 0.44 9.55
N SER A 79 6.80 -0.41 8.68
CA SER A 79 8.23 -0.63 8.52
C SER A 79 8.88 0.58 7.83
N GLU A 80 10.22 0.62 7.82
CA GLU A 80 10.95 1.63 7.03
C GLU A 80 10.70 1.49 5.53
N LEU A 81 10.49 0.24 5.06
CA LEU A 81 10.15 -0.05 3.67
C LEU A 81 8.79 0.53 3.31
N ASP A 82 7.77 0.36 4.16
CA ASP A 82 6.43 0.93 3.94
C ASP A 82 6.48 2.46 3.83
N ALA A 83 7.22 3.10 4.74
CA ALA A 83 7.40 4.55 4.73
C ALA A 83 8.11 5.02 3.45
N ALA A 84 9.18 4.33 3.03
CA ALA A 84 9.91 4.67 1.82
C ALA A 84 9.08 4.44 0.54
N GLN A 85 8.24 3.40 0.49
CA GLN A 85 7.35 3.16 -0.64
C GLN A 85 6.21 4.18 -0.67
N CYS A 86 5.67 4.56 0.49
CA CYS A 86 4.68 5.63 0.60
C CYS A 86 5.22 6.95 0.04
N ASP A 87 6.45 7.31 0.39
CA ASP A 87 7.10 8.51 -0.17
C ASP A 87 7.34 8.37 -1.69
N THR A 88 7.79 7.20 -2.15
CA THR A 88 8.11 6.97 -3.58
C THR A 88 6.87 7.02 -4.47
N THR A 89 5.75 6.50 -3.97
CA THR A 89 4.50 6.46 -4.74
C THR A 89 3.69 7.74 -4.67
N GLU A 90 4.05 8.66 -3.76
CA GLU A 90 3.33 9.91 -3.49
C GLU A 90 1.83 9.69 -3.21
N LEU A 91 1.48 8.52 -2.67
CA LEU A 91 0.10 8.12 -2.34
C LEU A 91 -0.02 7.80 -0.85
N PRO A 92 -1.20 8.00 -0.24
CA PRO A 92 -1.50 7.44 1.07
C PRO A 92 -1.39 5.91 1.05
N TRP A 93 -0.78 5.34 2.10
CA TRP A 93 -0.71 3.90 2.32
C TRP A 93 -1.56 3.50 3.51
N HIS A 94 -2.34 2.44 3.34
CA HIS A 94 -3.27 1.92 4.32
C HIS A 94 -2.82 0.54 4.78
N ILE A 95 -2.54 0.40 6.06
CA ILE A 95 -2.03 -0.83 6.67
C ILE A 95 -3.11 -1.40 7.57
N VAL A 96 -3.48 -2.66 7.36
CA VAL A 96 -4.38 -3.38 8.28
C VAL A 96 -3.63 -4.50 9.01
N SER A 97 -3.93 -4.71 10.29
CA SER A 97 -3.47 -5.91 10.99
C SER A 97 -4.51 -7.03 10.90
N TRP A 98 -4.04 -8.26 10.75
CA TRP A 98 -4.91 -9.44 10.81
C TRP A 98 -4.23 -10.53 11.65
N PRO A 99 -4.93 -11.18 12.61
CA PRO A 99 -6.36 -11.11 12.90
C PRO A 99 -6.81 -10.01 13.88
N GLU A 100 -5.89 -9.20 14.42
CA GLU A 100 -6.19 -8.17 15.43
C GLU A 100 -7.23 -7.13 14.94
N GLY A 101 -7.19 -6.75 13.66
CA GLY A 101 -8.22 -5.92 13.04
C GLY A 101 -8.01 -4.41 13.18
N ASP A 102 -6.77 -3.96 13.41
CA ASP A 102 -6.43 -2.55 13.40
C ASP A 102 -6.24 -2.01 11.99
N PHE A 103 -6.36 -0.69 11.86
CA PHE A 103 -6.15 0.05 10.62
C PHE A 103 -5.30 1.30 10.88
N ARG A 104 -4.31 1.55 10.03
CA ARG A 104 -3.50 2.78 10.01
C ARG A 104 -3.42 3.33 8.61
N THR A 105 -3.38 4.66 8.50
CA THR A 105 -2.96 5.35 7.28
C THR A 105 -1.66 6.08 7.53
N ILE A 106 -0.72 5.98 6.60
CA ILE A 106 0.46 6.84 6.52
C ILE A 106 0.37 7.68 5.25
N TYR A 107 0.96 8.87 5.31
CA TYR A 107 0.99 9.83 4.21
C TYR A 107 2.44 10.10 3.80
N PRO A 108 2.68 10.39 2.51
CA PRO A 108 4.03 10.71 2.04
C PRO A 108 4.55 11.95 2.77
N ARG A 109 5.82 11.91 3.16
CA ARG A 109 6.48 12.94 3.97
C ARG A 109 6.96 14.14 3.15
N GLY A 110 6.84 14.11 1.83
CA GLY A 110 7.35 15.12 0.91
C GLY A 110 8.85 14.96 0.64
N GLU A 111 9.56 16.05 0.30
CA GLU A 111 10.99 16.01 0.05
C GLU A 111 11.80 15.69 1.32
N LEU A 112 12.27 14.45 1.43
CA LEU A 112 13.21 14.08 2.48
C LEU A 112 14.64 14.49 2.08
N PRO A 113 15.48 15.07 2.95
CA PRO A 113 16.89 15.28 2.67
C PRO A 113 17.56 13.97 2.23
N LEU A 114 18.49 14.02 1.27
CA LEU A 114 19.23 12.82 0.83
C LEU A 114 20.12 12.26 1.94
N VAL A 115 20.55 13.11 2.88
CA VAL A 115 21.32 12.74 4.06
C VAL A 115 20.37 12.14 5.10
N GLY A 116 20.60 10.87 5.48
CA GLY A 116 19.83 10.17 6.51
C GLY A 116 18.66 9.32 6.00
N ARG A 117 18.48 9.18 4.68
CA ARG A 117 17.52 8.21 4.12
C ARG A 117 18.08 6.78 4.29
N PRO A 118 17.33 5.84 4.89
CA PRO A 118 17.72 4.44 4.89
C PRO A 118 17.78 3.92 3.45
N PHE A 119 18.89 3.26 3.09
CA PHE A 119 19.04 2.65 1.78
C PHE A 119 18.28 1.33 1.76
N VAL A 120 17.14 1.32 1.07
CA VAL A 120 16.37 0.10 0.82
C VAL A 120 16.77 -0.43 -0.55
N LEU A 121 17.42 -1.60 -0.58
CA LEU A 121 17.88 -2.23 -1.82
C LEU A 121 16.68 -2.49 -2.77
N GLY A 122 16.69 -1.85 -3.94
CA GLY A 122 15.63 -1.95 -4.95
C GLY A 122 14.86 -0.64 -5.20
N MET A 123 15.04 0.39 -4.37
CA MET A 123 14.48 1.72 -4.59
C MET A 123 15.51 2.68 -5.19
N VAL A 124 15.24 3.23 -6.37
CA VAL A 124 15.97 4.39 -6.89
C VAL A 124 15.24 5.65 -6.45
N GLY A 125 15.81 6.39 -5.50
CA GLY A 125 15.32 7.71 -5.15
C GLY A 125 15.55 8.68 -6.31
N ILE A 126 14.48 9.07 -7.00
CA ILE A 126 14.57 10.10 -8.04
C ILE A 126 14.56 11.45 -7.33
N GLY A 127 15.74 12.01 -7.08
CA GLY A 127 15.84 13.42 -6.69
C GLY A 127 15.40 14.28 -7.86
N LYS A 128 14.28 14.99 -7.73
CA LYS A 128 14.01 16.11 -8.63
C LYS A 128 15.10 17.15 -8.36
N THR A 129 16.05 17.25 -9.27
CA THR A 129 16.95 18.39 -9.30
C THR A 129 16.11 19.54 -9.82
N GLU A 130 15.81 20.53 -8.97
CA GLU A 130 15.17 21.76 -9.41
C GLU A 130 16.07 22.45 -10.45
N LEU A 131 15.46 22.89 -11.56
CA LEU A 131 16.07 23.80 -12.55
C LEU A 131 15.96 25.24 -12.08
#